data_AF-A0A377ZD40-F1
#
_entry.id   AF-A0A377ZD40-F1
#
_cell.length_a   1.000
_cell.length_b   1.000
_cell.length_c   1.000
_cell.angle_alpha   90.00
_cell.angle_beta   90.00
_cell.angle_gamma   90.00
#
_symmetry.space_group_name_H-M   'P 1'
#
loop_
_entity.id
_entity.type
_entity.pdbx_description
1 polymer ?
#
loop_
_entity_poly.entity_id
_entity_poly.type
_entity_poly.pdbx_seq_one_letter_code
_entity_poly.pdbx_strand_id
1 'polypeptide(L)' 'MPAEQRLAERQRKTKPLLKSLESWLREKMKTLSRHSELAKAFAYALNQWPALTYYANDGWVEIDKQHR' A
#
# COMPACT_ATOMS: atom_id res chain seq x y z
N MET A 1 21.14 14.81 5.87
CA MET A 1 19.89 14.14 6.32
C MET A 1 20.22 12.75 6.84
N PRO A 2 20.04 12.47 8.15
CA PRO A 2 20.12 11.14 8.74
C PRO A 2 19.23 10.13 8.00
N ALA A 3 19.59 8.85 8.01
CA ALA A 3 18.84 7.79 7.34
C ALA A 3 17.36 7.76 7.79
N GLU A 4 17.13 7.94 9.09
CA GLU A 4 15.81 8.02 9.72
C GLU A 4 14.94 9.16 9.16
N GLN A 5 15.51 10.35 8.91
CA GLN A 5 14.76 11.47 8.34
C GLN A 5 14.39 11.21 6.87
N ARG A 6 15.28 10.58 6.10
CA ARG A 6 14.98 10.17 4.72
C ARG A 6 13.89 9.10 4.68
N LEU A 7 13.88 8.19 5.65
CA LEU A 7 12.86 7.15 5.78
C LEU A 7 11.50 7.74 6.19
N ALA A 8 11.47 8.60 7.21
CA ALA A 8 10.24 9.27 7.64
C ALA A 8 9.62 10.08 6.49
N GLU A 9 10.45 10.72 5.67
CA GLU A 9 9.99 11.45 4.49
C GLU A 9 9.47 10.52 3.39
N ARG A 10 10.11 9.37 3.16
CA ARG A 10 9.59 8.32 2.27
C ARG A 10 8.25 7.79 2.76
N GLN A 11 8.10 7.45 4.04
CA GLN A 11 6.84 6.99 4.60
C GLN A 11 5.72 8.04 4.47
N ARG A 12 6.04 9.32 4.74
CA ARG A 12 5.10 10.43 4.56
C ARG A 12 4.65 10.60 3.11
N LYS A 13 5.50 10.25 2.13
CA LYS A 13 5.17 10.30 0.70
C LYS A 13 4.46 9.01 0.23
N THR A 14 4.83 7.85 0.74
CA THR A 14 4.27 6.55 0.32
C THR A 14 2.89 6.29 0.91
N LYS A 15 2.62 6.69 2.16
CA LYS A 15 1.30 6.55 2.79
C LYS A 15 0.16 7.18 1.98
N PRO A 16 0.24 8.45 1.52
CA PRO A 16 -0.82 9.02 0.69
C PRO A 16 -0.91 8.34 -0.68
N LEU A 17 0.20 7.88 -1.27
CA LEU A 17 0.18 7.15 -2.54
C LEU A 17 -0.56 5.80 -2.42
N LEU A 18 -0.31 5.04 -1.35
CA LEU A 18 -1.05 3.81 -1.07
C LEU A 18 -2.55 4.10 -0.90
N LYS A 19 -2.91 5.13 -0.13
CA LYS A 19 -4.31 5.52 0.05
C LYS A 19 -4.98 5.94 -1.27
N SER A 20 -4.27 6.67 -2.13
CA SER A 20 -4.75 7.02 -3.47
C SER A 20 -4.93 5.79 -4.34
N LEU A 21 -4.02 4.82 -4.28
CA LEU A 21 -4.14 3.55 -5.01
C LEU A 21 -5.35 2.74 -4.54
N GLU A 22 -5.60 2.66 -3.23
CA GLU A 22 -6.79 2.00 -2.68
C GLU A 22 -8.07 2.63 -3.20
N SER A 23 -8.17 3.95 -3.14
CA SER A 23 -9.32 4.70 -3.62
C SER A 23 -9.55 4.43 -5.11
N TRP A 24 -8.48 4.49 -5.91
CA TRP A 24 -8.55 4.24 -7.35
C TRP A 24 -9.00 2.81 -7.66
N LEU A 25 -8.50 1.80 -6.95
CA LEU A 25 -8.93 0.41 -7.10
C LEU A 25 -10.43 0.24 -6.78
N ARG A 26 -10.90 0.86 -5.69
CA ARG A 26 -12.32 0.82 -5.30
C ARG A 26 -13.21 1.54 -6.31
N GLU A 27 -12.77 2.66 -6.86
CA GLU A 27 -13.50 3.38 -7.90
C GLU A 27 -13.55 2.58 -9.20
N LYS A 28 -12.42 1.99 -9.62
CA LYS A 28 -12.37 1.15 -10.81
C LYS A 28 -13.26 -0.09 -10.67
N MET A 29 -13.31 -0.71 -9.49
CA MET A 29 -14.22 -1.83 -9.25
C MET A 29 -15.69 -1.48 -9.50
N LYS A 30 -16.13 -0.23 -9.25
CA LYS A 30 -17.51 0.20 -9.54
C LYS A 30 -17.82 0.24 -11.04
N THR A 31 -16.79 0.40 -11.87
CA THR A 31 -16.91 0.46 -13.34
C THR A 31 -16.75 -0.90 -14.02
N LEU A 32 -16.23 -1.90 -13.30
CA LEU A 32 -15.98 -3.22 -13.84
C LEU A 32 -17.20 -4.13 -13.66
N SER A 33 -17.46 -4.98 -14.65
CA SER A 33 -18.43 -6.04 -14.50
C SER A 33 -17.98 -7.03 -13.43
N ARG A 34 -18.94 -7.48 -12.61
CA ARG A 34 -18.77 -8.54 -11.59
C ARG A 34 -18.17 -9.86 -12.10
N HIS A 35 -18.24 -10.12 -13.40
CA HIS A 35 -17.65 -11.31 -14.03
C HIS A 35 -16.25 -11.07 -14.62
N SER A 36 -15.73 -9.85 -14.53
CA SER A 36 -14.39 -9.53 -15.02
C SER A 36 -13.33 -10.17 -14.14
N GLU A 37 -12.39 -10.88 -14.76
CA GLU A 37 -11.17 -11.37 -14.09
C GLU A 37 -10.40 -10.22 -13.44
N LEU A 38 -10.46 -9.01 -14.00
CA LEU A 38 -9.85 -7.82 -13.42
C LEU A 38 -10.55 -7.38 -12.12
N ALA A 39 -11.88 -7.49 -12.05
CA ALA A 39 -12.63 -7.20 -10.83
C ALA A 39 -12.28 -8.19 -9.71
N LYS A 40 -12.08 -9.48 -10.06
CA LYS A 40 -11.62 -10.51 -9.11
C LYS A 40 -10.21 -10.23 -8.60
N ALA A 41 -9.28 -9.84 -9.49
CA ALA A 41 -7.93 -9.47 -9.10
C ALA A 41 -7.91 -8.25 -8.17
N PHE A 42 -8.70 -7.22 -8.46
CA PHE A 42 -8.82 -6.04 -7.61
C PHE A 42 -9.47 -6.35 -6.26
N ALA A 43 -10.51 -7.20 -6.24
CA ALA A 43 -11.13 -7.66 -4.99
C ALA A 43 -10.12 -8.44 -4.13
N TYR A 44 -9.31 -9.31 -4.74
CA TYR A 44 -8.26 -10.05 -4.05
C TYR A 44 -7.19 -9.12 -3.45
N ALA A 45 -6.72 -8.14 -4.24
CA ALA A 45 -5.76 -7.14 -3.76
C ALA A 45 -6.32 -6.30 -2.60
N LEU A 46 -7.59 -5.89 -2.68
CA LEU A 46 -8.26 -5.14 -1.61
C LEU A 46 -8.52 -5.99 -0.37
N ASN A 47 -8.75 -7.30 -0.51
CA ASN A 47 -8.89 -8.21 0.62
C ASN A 47 -7.56 -8.37 1.40
N GLN A 48 -6.43 -8.29 0.71
CA GLN A 48 -5.10 -8.32 1.32
C GLN A 48 -4.56 -6.94 1.73
N TRP A 49 -5.35 -5.88 1.51
CA TRP A 49 -4.92 -4.51 1.78
C TRP A 49 -4.46 -4.25 3.22
N PRO A 50 -5.10 -4.80 4.28
CA PRO A 50 -4.59 -4.68 5.64
C PRO A 50 -3.18 -5.27 5.81
N ALA A 51 -2.89 -6.42 5.19
CA ALA A 51 -1.56 -7.03 5.24
C ALA A 51 -0.53 -6.24 4.43
N LEU A 52 -0.91 -5.72 3.26
CA LEU A 52 -0.06 -4.86 2.42
C LEU A 52 0.28 -3.54 3.11
N THR A 53 -0.70 -2.90 3.74
CA THR A 53 -0.50 -1.65 4.50
C THR A 53 0.27 -1.88 5.79
N TYR A 54 0.07 -3.03 6.45
CA TYR A 54 0.88 -3.44 7.59
C TYR A 54 2.34 -3.65 7.17
N TYR A 55 2.63 -4.40 6.11
CA TYR A 55 4.00 -4.57 5.64
C TYR A 55 4.64 -3.25 5.17
N ALA A 56 3.89 -2.39 4.49
CA ALA A 56 4.37 -1.09 4.04
C ALA A 56 4.63 -0.10 5.20
N ASN A 57 3.93 -0.25 6.33
CA ASN A 57 4.08 0.61 7.51
C ASN A 57 5.05 0.03 8.55
N ASP A 58 4.98 -1.26 8.86
CA ASP A 58 5.74 -1.97 9.89
C ASP A 58 7.00 -2.63 9.32
N GLY A 59 6.91 -3.32 8.18
CA GLY A 59 8.07 -3.92 7.50
C GLY A 59 9.11 -2.90 7.03
N TRP A 60 8.68 -1.68 6.71
CA TRP A 60 9.58 -0.55 6.43
C TRP A 60 10.20 0.07 7.69
N VAL A 61 9.61 -0.15 8.87
CA VAL A 61 10.14 0.30 10.16
C VAL A 61 11.08 -0.74 10.77
N GLU A 62 10.83 -2.03 10.55
CA GLU A 62 11.65 -3.12 11.09
C GLU A 62 12.88 -3.48 10.23
N ILE A 63 12.80 -3.46 8.90
CA ILE A 63 13.94 -3.77 8.02
C ILE A 63 15.10 -2.77 8.21
N ASP A 64 14.82 -1.54 8.66
CA ASP A 64 15.82 -0.48 8.83
C ASP A 64 16.45 -0.41 10.23
N LYS A 65 16.14 -1.34 11.15
CA LYS A 65 16.80 -1.39 12.47
C LYS A 65 18.00 -2.34 12.56
N GLN A 66 18.33 -3.08 11.50
CA GLN A 66 19.51 -3.94 11.46
C GLN A 66 20.69 -3.23 10.77
N HIS A 67 21.17 -2.14 11.37
CA HIS A 67 22.53 -1.68 11.14
C HIS A 67 23.13 -1.23 12.48
N ARG A 68 23.61 -2.22 13.25
CA ARG A 68 24.74 -2.05 14.17
C ARG A 68 25.68 -3.22 13.96
#